data_AF-A0A174UQZ0-F1
#
_entry.id   AF-A0A174UQZ0-F1
#
_cell.length_a   1.000
_cell.length_b   1.000
_cell.length_c   1.000
_cell.angle_alpha   90.00
_cell.angle_beta   90.00
_cell.angle_gamma   90.00
#
_symmetry.space_group_name_H-M   'P 1'
#
loop_
_entity.id
_entity.type
_entity.pdbx_description
1 polymer ?
#
loop_
_entity_poly.entity_id
_entity_poly.type
_entity_poly.pdbx_seq_one_letter_code
_entity_poly.pdbx_strand_id
1 'polypeptide(L)'
;MTFYKRHKILSAIFFISIILLIKNSSIPYIFEPPAIISYIFDSPKSNFWDNVAQMSNIFTSAYVTSLMFYYMVDYLPVIKQEKKVKEIIAPQLVNLYLYISELLAMIKYAAIQEKLFHTGNPEDMDNLHFKNNIILCKQKSFKNEVENGTTPYSFDLLKDCDNYRNLILNTCKEISGTPSFSYCDTKVIHIISEIQLSELLRILPKPNDFLLQFDFSDVSYLGLGEGYQQLHSIYKELAPFVDTRYSYEIIDISNEEIQKWEKEQAESLVEHPEIVQMLIANQKQNT
;
A
#
# COMPACT_ATOMS: atom_id res chain seq x y z
N MET A 1 -9.47 -11.32 -10.68
CA MET A 1 -10.72 -11.90 -10.11
C MET A 1 -11.65 -12.24 -11.28
N THR A 2 -12.18 -13.46 -11.38
CA THR A 2 -13.00 -13.90 -12.54
C THR A 2 -14.35 -13.18 -12.62
N PHE A 3 -14.83 -12.84 -13.83
CA PHE A 3 -16.11 -12.12 -14.08
C PHE A 3 -17.29 -12.68 -13.28
N TYR A 4 -17.42 -14.00 -13.28
CA TYR A 4 -18.45 -14.72 -12.53
C TYR A 4 -18.44 -14.41 -11.02
N LYS A 5 -17.26 -14.23 -10.40
CA LYS A 5 -17.16 -13.92 -8.96
C LYS A 5 -17.64 -12.52 -8.62
N ARG A 6 -17.42 -11.52 -9.51
CA ARG A 6 -17.88 -10.14 -9.32
C ARG A 6 -19.34 -9.94 -9.73
N HIS A 7 -19.82 -10.68 -10.73
CA HIS A 7 -21.12 -10.48 -11.35
C HIS A 7 -21.98 -11.75 -11.33
N LYS A 8 -22.15 -12.36 -10.14
CA LYS A 8 -22.88 -13.63 -9.95
C LYS A 8 -24.31 -13.57 -10.50
N ILE A 9 -25.02 -12.48 -10.21
CA ILE A 9 -26.42 -12.28 -10.63
C ILE A 9 -26.50 -12.13 -12.16
N LEU A 10 -25.65 -11.29 -12.76
CA LEU A 10 -25.61 -11.11 -14.21
C LEU A 10 -25.24 -12.41 -14.93
N SER A 11 -24.30 -13.18 -14.38
CA SER A 11 -23.91 -14.48 -14.93
C SER A 11 -25.04 -15.51 -14.87
N ALA A 12 -25.83 -15.52 -13.77
CA ALA A 12 -26.99 -16.39 -13.65
C ALA A 12 -28.09 -16.01 -14.65
N ILE A 13 -28.38 -14.72 -14.79
CA ILE A 13 -29.36 -14.21 -15.76
C ILE A 13 -28.90 -14.51 -17.19
N PHE A 14 -27.60 -14.39 -17.49
CA PHE A 14 -27.02 -14.77 -18.78
C PHE A 14 -27.19 -16.26 -19.10
N PHE A 15 -26.97 -17.14 -18.11
CA PHE A 15 -27.16 -18.58 -18.30
C PHE A 15 -28.63 -18.93 -18.57
N ILE A 16 -29.55 -18.34 -17.81
CA ILE A 16 -31.01 -18.46 -18.02
C ILE A 16 -31.38 -17.95 -19.42
N SER A 17 -30.78 -16.83 -19.82
CA SER A 17 -30.96 -16.21 -21.13
C SER A 17 -30.52 -17.15 -22.27
N ILE A 18 -29.33 -17.73 -22.19
CA ILE A 18 -28.87 -18.71 -23.19
C ILE A 18 -29.84 -19.91 -23.27
N ILE A 19 -30.28 -20.44 -22.12
CA ILE A 19 -31.24 -21.56 -22.10
C ILE A 19 -32.56 -21.18 -22.79
N LEU A 20 -33.08 -19.98 -22.53
CA LEU A 20 -34.32 -19.50 -23.15
C LEU A 20 -34.17 -19.27 -24.65
N LEU A 21 -33.02 -18.75 -25.11
CA LEU A 21 -32.73 -18.61 -26.54
C LEU A 21 -32.65 -19.97 -27.24
N ILE A 22 -31.98 -20.93 -26.60
CA ILE A 22 -31.83 -22.29 -27.12
C ILE A 22 -33.18 -23.00 -27.20
N LYS A 23 -34.00 -22.89 -26.15
CA LYS A 23 -35.34 -23.50 -26.08
C LYS A 23 -36.30 -22.95 -27.14
N ASN A 24 -36.18 -21.67 -27.46
CA ASN A 24 -37.04 -21.01 -28.42
C ASN A 24 -36.36 -20.85 -29.80
N SER A 25 -35.33 -21.65 -30.07
CA SER A 25 -34.56 -21.57 -31.31
C SER A 25 -35.16 -22.49 -32.38
N SER A 26 -35.35 -21.96 -33.59
CA SER A 26 -35.84 -22.73 -34.74
C SER A 26 -34.67 -23.34 -35.55
N ILE A 27 -33.68 -23.93 -34.87
CA ILE A 27 -32.55 -24.58 -35.55
C ILE A 27 -33.05 -25.91 -36.15
N PRO A 28 -32.92 -26.13 -37.47
CA PRO A 28 -33.31 -27.39 -38.07
C PRO A 28 -32.39 -28.51 -37.58
N TYR A 29 -32.98 -29.60 -37.07
CA TYR A 29 -32.22 -30.77 -36.70
C TYR A 29 -31.64 -31.44 -37.95
N ILE A 30 -30.34 -31.77 -37.91
CA ILE A 30 -29.65 -32.47 -39.00
C ILE A 30 -30.15 -33.94 -39.11
N PHE A 31 -30.69 -34.49 -38.03
CA PHE A 31 -31.26 -35.85 -37.93
C PHE A 31 -32.55 -35.80 -37.10
N GLU A 32 -33.43 -36.80 -37.22
CA GLU A 32 -34.65 -36.89 -36.37
C GLU A 32 -34.26 -36.92 -34.89
N PRO A 33 -34.64 -35.90 -34.10
CA PRO A 33 -34.26 -35.82 -32.70
C PRO A 33 -35.05 -36.85 -31.86
N PRO A 34 -34.41 -37.55 -30.91
CA PRO A 34 -35.10 -38.30 -29.87
C PRO A 34 -36.16 -37.44 -29.15
N ALA A 35 -37.26 -38.05 -28.70
CA ALA A 35 -38.41 -37.34 -28.12
C ALA A 35 -38.08 -36.40 -26.94
N ILE A 36 -37.02 -36.70 -26.19
CA ILE A 36 -36.54 -35.85 -25.09
C ILE A 36 -35.86 -34.59 -25.63
N ILE A 37 -35.15 -34.70 -26.75
CA ILE A 37 -34.45 -33.58 -27.39
C ILE A 37 -35.49 -32.67 -28.06
N SER A 38 -36.45 -33.20 -28.81
CA SER A 38 -37.52 -32.36 -29.39
C SER A 38 -38.36 -31.65 -28.31
N TYR A 39 -38.67 -32.30 -27.19
CA TYR A 39 -39.39 -31.66 -26.09
C TYR A 39 -38.64 -30.48 -25.43
N ILE A 40 -37.31 -30.53 -25.40
CA ILE A 40 -36.47 -29.51 -24.75
C ILE A 40 -36.19 -28.33 -25.69
N PHE A 41 -36.09 -28.57 -27.01
CA PHE A 41 -35.59 -27.60 -27.98
C PHE A 41 -36.64 -27.13 -29.02
N ASP A 42 -37.80 -27.79 -29.12
CA ASP A 42 -38.85 -27.34 -30.05
C ASP A 42 -39.60 -26.11 -29.51
N SER A 43 -39.89 -25.18 -30.43
CA SER A 43 -40.74 -24.02 -30.13
C SER A 43 -42.17 -24.44 -29.78
N PRO A 44 -42.83 -23.75 -28.84
CA PRO A 44 -44.14 -24.16 -28.35
C PRO A 44 -45.26 -23.91 -29.38
N LYS A 45 -45.94 -24.98 -29.83
CA LYS A 45 -46.88 -24.99 -30.98
C LYS A 45 -48.20 -24.19 -30.83
N SER A 46 -48.38 -23.37 -29.80
CA SER A 46 -49.63 -22.62 -29.59
C SER A 46 -49.41 -21.12 -29.78
N ASN A 47 -50.36 -20.44 -30.42
CA ASN A 47 -50.28 -19.00 -30.70
C ASN A 47 -49.98 -18.12 -29.47
N PHE A 48 -50.47 -18.48 -28.28
CA PHE A 48 -50.16 -17.76 -27.05
C PHE A 48 -48.69 -17.95 -26.63
N TRP A 49 -48.24 -19.19 -26.58
CA TRP A 49 -46.86 -19.54 -26.22
C TRP A 49 -45.83 -19.08 -27.27
N ASP A 50 -46.20 -19.01 -28.55
CA ASP A 50 -45.36 -18.46 -29.62
C ASP A 50 -45.08 -16.96 -29.39
N ASN A 51 -46.10 -16.18 -29.04
CA ASN A 51 -45.93 -14.76 -28.73
C ASN A 51 -45.06 -14.55 -27.47
N VAL A 52 -45.24 -15.39 -26.46
CA VAL A 52 -44.40 -15.37 -25.24
C VAL A 52 -42.95 -15.76 -25.56
N ALA A 53 -42.73 -16.76 -26.43
CA ALA A 53 -41.40 -17.18 -26.88
C ALA A 53 -40.69 -16.09 -27.70
N GLN A 54 -41.40 -15.39 -28.59
CA GLN A 54 -40.87 -14.26 -29.34
C GLN A 54 -40.47 -13.11 -28.42
N MET A 55 -41.34 -12.73 -27.47
CA MET A 55 -41.02 -11.69 -26.49
C MET A 55 -39.82 -12.08 -25.62
N SER A 56 -39.77 -13.34 -25.17
CA SER A 56 -38.62 -13.91 -24.47
C SER A 56 -37.35 -13.79 -25.30
N ASN A 57 -37.36 -14.18 -26.58
CA ASN A 57 -36.19 -14.09 -27.46
C ASN A 57 -35.71 -12.65 -27.67
N ILE A 58 -36.61 -11.67 -27.77
CA ILE A 58 -36.26 -10.25 -27.90
C ILE A 58 -35.55 -9.76 -26.62
N PHE A 59 -36.14 -9.97 -25.45
CA PHE A 59 -35.50 -9.56 -24.19
C PHE A 59 -34.18 -10.27 -23.94
N THR A 60 -34.12 -11.54 -24.31
CA THR A 60 -32.95 -12.38 -24.07
C THR A 60 -31.80 -12.00 -25.00
N SER A 61 -32.08 -11.76 -26.28
CA SER A 61 -31.08 -11.27 -27.23
C SER A 61 -30.61 -9.86 -26.88
N ALA A 62 -31.52 -8.96 -26.46
CA ALA A 62 -31.17 -7.63 -25.96
C ALA A 62 -30.25 -7.73 -24.73
N TYR A 63 -30.61 -8.57 -23.75
CA TYR A 63 -29.81 -8.78 -22.55
C TYR A 63 -28.42 -9.33 -22.86
N VAL A 64 -28.34 -10.39 -23.68
CA VAL A 64 -27.07 -11.00 -24.12
C VAL A 64 -26.21 -9.96 -24.85
N THR A 65 -26.80 -9.17 -25.73
CA THR A 65 -26.09 -8.14 -26.50
C THR A 65 -25.58 -7.03 -25.58
N SER A 66 -26.42 -6.51 -24.67
CA SER A 66 -26.02 -5.50 -23.68
C SER A 66 -24.91 -6.02 -22.76
N LEU A 67 -24.98 -7.29 -22.34
CA LEU A 67 -23.94 -7.89 -21.50
C LEU A 67 -22.62 -8.06 -22.26
N MET A 68 -22.68 -8.47 -23.53
CA MET A 68 -21.49 -8.53 -24.38
C MET A 68 -20.85 -7.15 -24.57
N PHE A 69 -21.66 -6.11 -24.81
CA PHE A 69 -21.17 -4.74 -24.88
C PHE A 69 -20.55 -4.28 -23.56
N TYR A 70 -21.23 -4.47 -22.43
CA TYR A 70 -20.67 -4.18 -21.10
C TYR A 70 -19.35 -4.91 -20.86
N TYR A 71 -19.28 -6.19 -21.23
CA TYR A 71 -18.08 -7.00 -21.05
C TYR A 71 -16.91 -6.46 -21.89
N MET A 72 -17.15 -6.17 -23.17
CA MET A 72 -16.10 -5.74 -24.10
C MET A 72 -15.67 -4.28 -23.90
N VAL A 73 -16.62 -3.38 -23.64
CA VAL A 73 -16.40 -1.93 -23.59
C VAL A 73 -15.98 -1.47 -22.21
N ASP A 74 -16.59 -2.02 -21.15
CA ASP A 74 -16.34 -1.56 -19.78
C ASP A 74 -15.45 -2.55 -19.01
N TYR A 75 -15.90 -3.80 -18.86
CA TYR A 75 -15.27 -4.75 -17.94
C TYR A 75 -13.82 -5.11 -18.33
N LEU A 76 -13.57 -5.44 -19.60
CA LEU A 76 -12.23 -5.82 -20.06
C LEU A 76 -11.22 -4.67 -19.92
N PRO A 77 -11.50 -3.43 -20.38
CA PRO A 77 -10.63 -2.29 -20.13
C PRO A 77 -10.41 -2.02 -18.64
N VAL A 78 -11.45 -2.10 -17.81
CA VAL A 78 -11.34 -1.90 -16.36
C VAL A 78 -10.37 -2.87 -15.72
N ILE A 79 -10.47 -4.18 -15.98
CA ILE A 79 -9.51 -5.16 -15.44
C ILE A 79 -8.09 -4.86 -15.92
N LYS A 80 -7.94 -4.47 -17.19
CA LYS A 80 -6.61 -4.15 -17.74
C LYS A 80 -6.01 -2.95 -17.01
N GLN A 81 -6.81 -1.95 -16.68
CA GLN A 81 -6.38 -0.80 -15.88
C GLN A 81 -6.08 -1.21 -14.44
N GLU A 82 -6.94 -1.99 -13.77
CA GLU A 82 -6.68 -2.50 -12.41
C GLU A 82 -5.33 -3.21 -12.32
N LYS A 83 -5.02 -4.08 -13.30
CA LYS A 83 -3.75 -4.80 -13.34
C LYS A 83 -2.56 -3.84 -13.53
N LYS A 84 -2.68 -2.92 -14.48
CA LYS A 84 -1.63 -1.93 -14.78
C LYS A 84 -1.35 -1.02 -13.58
N VAL A 85 -2.39 -0.55 -12.92
CA VAL A 85 -2.29 0.30 -11.73
C VAL A 85 -1.63 -0.45 -10.58
N LYS A 86 -2.01 -1.73 -10.36
CA LYS A 86 -1.37 -2.57 -9.37
C LYS A 86 0.14 -2.71 -9.63
N GLU A 87 0.54 -2.96 -10.87
CA GLU A 87 1.95 -3.09 -11.26
C GLU A 87 2.73 -1.78 -11.06
N ILE A 88 2.11 -0.62 -11.34
CA ILE A 88 2.75 0.70 -11.18
C ILE A 88 2.92 1.06 -9.69
N ILE A 89 1.88 0.82 -8.88
CA ILE A 89 1.85 1.24 -7.47
C ILE A 89 2.62 0.26 -6.57
N ALA A 90 2.75 -1.02 -6.94
CA ALA A 90 3.47 -2.04 -6.16
C ALA A 90 4.84 -1.60 -5.60
N PRO A 91 5.79 -1.06 -6.41
CA PRO A 91 7.07 -0.59 -5.88
C PRO A 91 6.91 0.61 -4.93
N GLN A 92 5.93 1.49 -5.16
CA GLN A 92 5.67 2.63 -4.28
C GLN A 92 5.11 2.18 -2.93
N LEU A 93 4.28 1.12 -2.89
CA LEU A 93 3.80 0.54 -1.63
C LEU A 93 4.94 -0.10 -0.82
N VAL A 94 5.92 -0.73 -1.49
CA VAL A 94 7.13 -1.26 -0.83
C VAL A 94 7.92 -0.12 -0.18
N ASN A 95 8.19 0.95 -0.93
CA ASN A 95 8.89 2.12 -0.40
C ASN A 95 8.13 2.79 0.75
N LEU A 96 6.81 2.94 0.60
CA LEU A 96 5.96 3.52 1.63
C LEU A 96 6.01 2.69 2.92
N TYR A 97 5.92 1.37 2.80
CA TYR A 97 6.02 0.45 3.94
C TYR A 97 7.39 0.54 4.63
N LEU A 98 8.47 0.59 3.85
CA LEU A 98 9.83 0.79 4.35
C LEU A 98 9.96 2.10 5.14
N TYR A 99 9.57 3.23 4.54
CA TYR A 99 9.73 4.55 5.14
C TYR A 99 8.90 4.70 6.42
N ILE A 100 7.67 4.18 6.44
CA ILE A 100 6.86 4.16 7.67
C ILE A 100 7.52 3.30 8.74
N SER A 101 8.07 2.14 8.37
CA SER A 101 8.78 1.28 9.33
C SER A 101 9.99 1.99 9.95
N GLU A 102 10.79 2.70 9.17
CA GLU A 102 11.97 3.43 9.67
C GLU A 102 11.56 4.58 10.59
N LEU A 103 10.56 5.36 10.18
CA LEU A 103 10.02 6.44 11.01
C LEU A 103 9.53 5.92 12.37
N LEU A 104 8.72 4.86 12.36
CA LEU A 104 8.17 4.28 13.58
C LEU A 104 9.27 3.66 14.47
N ALA A 105 10.32 3.08 13.88
CA ALA A 105 11.43 2.51 14.62
C ALA A 105 12.28 3.59 15.33
N MET A 106 12.57 4.71 14.67
CA MET A 106 13.31 5.82 15.26
C MET A 106 12.56 6.46 16.43
N ILE A 107 11.27 6.77 16.24
CA ILE A 107 10.43 7.36 17.30
C ILE A 107 10.33 6.41 18.50
N LYS A 108 10.11 5.11 18.24
CA LYS A 108 10.03 4.09 19.31
C LYS A 108 11.33 4.02 20.10
N TYR A 109 12.46 3.95 19.40
CA TYR A 109 13.76 3.83 20.05
C TYR A 109 14.10 5.06 20.90
N ALA A 110 13.88 6.27 20.36
CA ALA A 110 14.08 7.50 21.11
C ALA A 110 13.18 7.57 22.36
N ALA A 111 11.90 7.20 22.25
CA ALA A 111 10.98 7.14 23.38
C ALA A 111 11.39 6.11 24.43
N ILE A 112 12.00 4.99 24.04
CA ILE A 112 12.57 3.99 24.96
C ILE A 112 13.78 4.58 25.70
N GLN A 113 14.69 5.27 24.99
CA GLN A 113 15.86 5.90 25.61
C GLN A 113 15.47 6.97 26.64
N GLU A 114 14.42 7.74 26.38
CA GLU A 114 13.88 8.74 27.32
C GLU A 114 12.94 8.13 28.38
N LYS A 115 12.78 6.80 28.42
CA LYS A 115 11.93 6.04 29.35
C LYS A 115 10.43 6.37 29.27
N LEU A 116 9.97 6.93 28.17
CA LEU A 116 8.57 7.31 27.93
C LEU A 116 7.69 6.10 27.54
N PHE A 117 8.30 5.02 27.04
CA PHE A 117 7.55 3.84 26.55
C PHE A 117 7.15 2.85 27.67
N HIS A 118 7.65 3.00 28.90
CA HIS A 118 7.51 2.00 29.97
C HIS A 118 6.22 2.14 30.81
N THR A 119 5.53 3.26 30.66
CA THR A 119 4.36 3.66 31.44
C THR A 119 3.05 3.10 30.89
N GLY A 120 3.03 2.64 29.64
CA GLY A 120 1.85 2.07 28.98
C GLY A 120 0.78 3.09 28.57
N ASN A 121 0.93 4.37 28.94
CA ASN A 121 0.07 5.46 28.48
C ASN A 121 0.66 6.05 27.17
N PRO A 122 -0.11 6.10 26.06
CA PRO A 122 0.36 6.69 24.82
C PRO A 122 0.79 8.14 24.98
N GLU A 123 0.08 8.91 25.82
CA GLU A 123 0.32 10.35 26.04
C GLU A 123 1.73 10.65 26.58
N ASP A 124 2.41 9.68 27.19
CA ASP A 124 3.77 9.92 27.69
C ASP A 124 4.76 10.15 26.54
N MET A 125 4.46 9.64 25.35
CA MET A 125 5.24 9.94 24.14
C MET A 125 5.14 11.40 23.72
N ASP A 126 4.12 12.15 24.13
CA ASP A 126 3.96 13.56 23.78
C ASP A 126 5.11 14.41 24.35
N ASN A 127 5.83 13.91 25.36
CA ASN A 127 6.99 14.58 25.95
C ASN A 127 8.33 14.18 25.32
N LEU A 128 8.31 13.52 24.15
CA LEU A 128 9.54 13.14 23.44
C LEU A 128 10.29 14.36 22.92
N HIS A 129 11.60 14.43 23.19
CA HIS A 129 12.41 15.56 22.74
C HIS A 129 13.05 15.31 21.37
N PHE A 130 12.68 16.10 20.37
CA PHE A 130 13.29 16.08 19.04
C PHE A 130 14.52 16.99 19.00
N LYS A 131 15.67 16.44 19.42
CA LYS A 131 16.96 17.16 19.42
C LYS A 131 17.77 16.89 18.16
N ASN A 132 18.58 17.86 17.77
CA ASN A 132 19.56 17.75 16.69
C ASN A 132 20.85 17.13 17.24
N ASN A 133 20.79 15.84 17.55
CA ASN A 133 21.92 15.05 18.05
C ASN A 133 22.00 13.72 17.30
N ILE A 134 23.23 13.29 17.01
CA ILE A 134 23.47 12.00 16.37
C ILE A 134 23.34 10.92 17.45
N ILE A 135 22.43 9.99 17.24
CA ILE A 135 22.21 8.82 18.08
C ILE A 135 22.83 7.61 17.37
N LEU A 136 23.83 7.00 18.01
CA LEU A 136 24.45 5.76 17.53
C LEU A 136 23.64 4.56 18.03
N CYS A 137 23.34 3.63 17.12
CA CYS A 137 22.54 2.45 17.42
C CYS A 137 22.88 1.29 16.46
N LYS A 138 22.19 0.17 16.64
CA LYS A 138 22.15 -0.91 15.64
C LYS A 138 20.77 -0.96 15.03
N GLN A 139 20.74 -1.15 13.72
CA GLN A 139 19.52 -1.40 12.98
C GLN A 139 19.45 -2.88 12.63
N LYS A 140 18.42 -3.55 13.12
CA LYS A 140 18.00 -4.88 12.68
C LYS A 140 17.07 -4.73 11.49
N SER A 141 17.43 -5.38 10.39
CA SER A 141 16.62 -5.41 9.17
C SER A 141 15.84 -6.72 9.08
N PHE A 142 14.59 -6.61 8.62
CA PHE A 142 13.71 -7.75 8.40
C PHE A 142 13.20 -7.70 6.96
N LYS A 143 13.15 -8.88 6.34
CA LYS A 143 12.54 -9.09 5.04
C LYS A 143 11.42 -10.11 5.19
N ASN A 144 10.18 -9.70 4.93
CA ASN A 144 8.98 -10.51 5.13
C ASN A 144 8.94 -11.14 6.54
N GLU A 145 9.20 -10.32 7.57
CA GLU A 145 9.24 -10.72 8.99
C GLU A 145 10.39 -11.67 9.38
N VAL A 146 11.26 -12.03 8.45
CA VAL A 146 12.46 -12.82 8.73
C VAL A 146 13.65 -11.87 8.91
N GLU A 147 14.40 -12.03 9.99
CA GLU A 147 15.61 -11.25 10.24
C GLU A 147 16.63 -11.48 9.11
N ASN A 148 17.05 -10.38 8.48
CA ASN A 148 17.91 -10.38 7.29
C ASN A 148 19.33 -9.88 7.59
N GLY A 149 19.54 -9.25 8.74
CA GLY A 149 20.86 -8.79 9.18
C GLY A 149 20.78 -7.67 10.20
N THR A 150 21.91 -7.42 10.86
CA THR A 150 22.09 -6.32 11.80
C THR A 150 23.26 -5.46 11.35
N THR A 151 23.07 -4.15 11.28
CA THR A 151 24.10 -3.19 10.86
C THR A 151 24.23 -2.05 11.88
N PRO A 152 25.45 -1.54 12.13
CA PRO A 152 25.62 -0.27 12.82
C PRO A 152 24.88 0.85 12.05
N TYR A 153 24.22 1.73 12.78
CA TYR A 153 23.42 2.81 12.22
C TYR A 153 23.54 4.05 13.10
N SER A 154 23.37 5.22 12.49
CA SER A 154 23.38 6.50 13.18
C SER A 154 22.31 7.38 12.58
N PHE A 155 21.51 8.02 13.41
CA PHE A 155 20.45 8.92 12.94
C PHE A 155 20.34 10.15 13.83
N ASP A 156 19.79 11.22 13.26
CA ASP A 156 19.40 12.46 13.91
C ASP A 156 17.88 12.49 13.95
N LEU A 157 17.29 12.37 15.14
CA LEU A 157 15.85 12.20 15.29
C LEU A 157 15.07 13.37 14.64
N LEU A 158 15.54 14.61 14.78
CA LEU A 158 14.86 15.76 14.22
C LEU A 158 14.94 15.80 12.68
N LYS A 159 16.14 15.63 12.12
CA LYS A 159 16.35 15.71 10.67
C LYS A 159 15.79 14.51 9.94
N ASP A 160 16.03 13.32 10.45
CA ASP A 160 15.64 12.09 9.78
C ASP A 160 14.12 11.89 9.86
N CYS A 161 13.46 12.17 10.99
CA CYS A 161 11.99 12.14 11.03
C CYS A 161 11.35 13.12 10.04
N ASP A 162 11.89 14.33 9.87
CA ASP A 162 11.42 15.29 8.86
C ASP A 162 11.62 14.75 7.45
N ASN A 163 12.77 14.16 7.17
CA ASN A 163 13.09 13.55 5.88
C ASN A 163 12.12 12.39 5.56
N TYR A 164 11.94 11.42 6.47
CA TYR A 164 11.01 10.31 6.26
C TYR A 164 9.56 10.79 6.17
N ARG A 165 9.15 11.79 6.95
CA ARG A 165 7.84 12.43 6.79
C ARG A 165 7.65 12.93 5.35
N ASN A 166 8.64 13.63 4.80
CA ASN A 166 8.57 14.15 3.44
C ASN A 166 8.57 13.01 2.40
N LEU A 167 9.38 11.96 2.58
CA LEU A 167 9.41 10.78 1.71
C LEU A 167 8.06 10.05 1.70
N ILE A 168 7.45 9.84 2.87
CA ILE A 168 6.13 9.21 3.02
C ILE A 168 5.07 10.03 2.29
N LEU A 169 4.98 11.34 2.58
CA LEU A 169 3.98 12.21 1.97
C LEU A 169 4.16 12.33 0.45
N ASN A 170 5.40 12.40 -0.04
CA ASN A 170 5.68 12.44 -1.47
C ASN A 170 5.32 11.12 -2.14
N THR A 171 5.65 9.98 -1.54
CA THR A 171 5.27 8.66 -2.06
C THR A 171 3.75 8.52 -2.13
N CYS A 172 3.01 8.95 -1.11
CA CYS A 172 1.55 8.98 -1.14
C CYS A 172 1.00 9.89 -2.24
N LYS A 173 1.60 11.08 -2.45
CA LYS A 173 1.23 11.99 -3.54
C LYS A 173 1.45 11.33 -4.90
N GLU A 174 2.58 10.69 -5.13
CA GLU A 174 2.86 9.97 -6.38
C GLU A 174 1.87 8.83 -6.63
N ILE A 175 1.54 8.05 -5.60
CA ILE A 175 0.52 7.00 -5.69
C ILE A 175 -0.83 7.62 -6.09
N SER A 176 -1.29 8.64 -5.36
CA SER A 176 -2.58 9.30 -5.64
C SER A 176 -2.62 10.05 -6.97
N GLY A 177 -1.46 10.52 -7.45
CA GLY A 177 -1.30 11.19 -8.74
C GLY A 177 -1.18 10.24 -9.93
N THR A 178 -1.12 8.93 -9.69
CA THR A 178 -1.04 7.93 -10.76
C THR A 178 -2.32 7.97 -11.61
N PRO A 179 -2.21 8.11 -12.95
CA PRO A 179 -3.37 8.02 -13.82
C PRO A 179 -4.08 6.68 -13.59
N SER A 180 -5.39 6.70 -13.37
CA SER A 180 -6.20 5.51 -13.04
C SER A 180 -6.11 5.04 -11.57
N PHE A 181 -5.65 5.86 -10.63
CA PHE A 181 -5.68 5.55 -9.19
C PHE A 181 -7.07 5.12 -8.67
N SER A 182 -8.15 5.63 -9.27
CA SER A 182 -9.54 5.22 -8.97
C SER A 182 -9.83 3.74 -9.23
N TYR A 183 -9.00 3.05 -10.01
CA TYR A 183 -9.09 1.62 -10.27
C TYR A 183 -8.23 0.78 -9.32
N CYS A 184 -7.57 1.41 -8.33
CA CYS A 184 -6.88 0.69 -7.28
C CYS A 184 -7.90 0.01 -6.34
N ASP A 185 -7.43 -0.93 -5.52
CA ASP A 185 -8.24 -1.53 -4.45
C ASP A 185 -8.73 -0.40 -3.52
N THR A 186 -10.03 -0.35 -3.25
CA THR A 186 -10.64 0.66 -2.37
C THR A 186 -9.96 0.72 -1.00
N LYS A 187 -9.47 -0.41 -0.49
CA LYS A 187 -8.72 -0.44 0.77
C LYS A 187 -7.37 0.27 0.65
N VAL A 188 -6.66 0.09 -0.46
CA VAL A 188 -5.40 0.82 -0.72
C VAL A 188 -5.69 2.32 -0.82
N ILE A 189 -6.76 2.71 -1.52
CA ILE A 189 -7.17 4.13 -1.61
C ILE A 189 -7.43 4.72 -0.21
N HIS A 190 -8.14 3.98 0.64
CA HIS A 190 -8.41 4.38 2.02
C HIS A 190 -7.13 4.53 2.84
N ILE A 191 -6.26 3.50 2.83
CA ILE A 191 -4.99 3.50 3.56
C ILE A 191 -4.11 4.69 3.14
N ILE A 192 -3.96 4.95 1.84
CA ILE A 192 -3.16 6.09 1.35
C ILE A 192 -3.74 7.42 1.83
N SER A 193 -5.07 7.54 1.84
CA SER A 193 -5.75 8.75 2.32
C SER A 193 -5.56 8.94 3.83
N GLU A 194 -5.63 7.87 4.61
CA GLU A 194 -5.37 7.92 6.06
C GLU A 194 -3.92 8.28 6.39
N ILE A 195 -2.95 7.78 5.61
CA ILE A 195 -1.54 8.17 5.77
C ILE A 195 -1.36 9.66 5.49
N GLN A 196 -1.96 10.18 4.40
CA GLN A 196 -1.90 11.61 4.06
C GLN A 196 -2.54 12.52 5.13
N LEU A 197 -3.51 11.99 5.87
CA LEU A 197 -4.21 12.69 6.96
C LEU A 197 -3.66 12.32 8.35
N SER A 198 -2.55 11.57 8.43
CA SER A 198 -1.99 11.13 9.71
C SER A 198 -1.59 12.30 10.58
N GLU A 199 -2.12 12.34 11.81
CA GLU A 199 -1.80 13.41 12.76
C GLU A 199 -0.32 13.38 13.18
N LEU A 200 0.28 12.19 13.30
CA LEU A 200 1.72 12.07 13.58
C LEU A 200 2.56 12.85 12.57
N LEU A 201 2.29 12.63 11.28
CA LEU A 201 3.04 13.29 10.20
C LEU A 201 2.82 14.81 10.23
N ARG A 202 1.73 15.31 10.80
CA ARG A 202 1.48 16.75 10.93
C ARG A 202 2.18 17.36 12.13
N ILE A 203 2.24 16.63 13.24
CA ILE A 203 2.79 17.08 14.53
C ILE A 203 4.33 17.04 14.55
N LEU A 204 4.95 16.15 13.76
CA LEU A 204 6.40 16.02 13.71
C LEU A 204 7.09 17.37 13.43
N PRO A 205 8.04 17.79 14.29
CA PRO A 205 8.68 19.08 14.18
C PRO A 205 9.49 19.22 12.89
N LYS A 206 9.66 20.48 12.46
CA LYS A 206 10.52 20.81 11.32
C LYS A 206 11.88 21.29 11.83
N PRO A 207 13.00 21.01 11.15
CA PRO A 207 14.31 21.51 11.55
C PRO A 207 14.38 23.05 11.68
N ASN A 208 13.56 23.77 10.91
CA ASN A 208 13.49 25.23 10.92
C ASN A 208 12.41 25.79 11.87
N ASP A 209 11.81 24.96 12.73
CA ASP A 209 10.72 25.40 13.60
C ASP A 209 11.22 26.38 14.68
N PHE A 210 10.46 27.44 14.89
CA PHE A 210 10.84 28.56 15.77
C PHE A 210 11.10 28.07 17.20
N LEU A 211 10.29 27.14 17.70
CA LEU A 211 10.40 26.61 19.06
C LEU A 211 11.70 25.82 19.30
N LEU A 212 12.27 25.21 18.25
CA LEU A 212 13.53 24.47 18.34
C LEU A 212 14.76 25.39 18.25
N GLN A 213 14.64 26.58 17.66
CA GLN A 213 15.73 27.55 17.54
C GLN A 213 16.10 28.21 18.89
N PHE A 214 15.19 28.20 19.86
CA PHE A 214 15.40 28.81 21.17
C PHE A 214 15.70 27.79 22.28
N ASP A 215 15.93 26.51 21.91
CA ASP A 215 16.33 25.43 22.82
C ASP A 215 15.40 25.31 24.05
N PHE A 216 14.10 25.51 23.83
CA PHE A 216 13.11 25.26 24.88
C PHE A 216 13.14 23.78 25.24
N SER A 217 13.61 23.50 26.45
CA SER A 217 13.86 22.14 26.95
C SER A 217 12.59 21.31 27.16
N ASP A 218 11.40 21.93 27.14
CA ASP A 218 10.13 21.30 27.54
C ASP A 218 9.04 21.50 26.47
N VAL A 219 9.34 21.20 25.20
CA VAL A 219 8.32 21.20 24.13
C VAL A 219 7.56 19.87 24.17
N SER A 220 6.28 19.94 24.53
CA SER A 220 5.35 18.82 24.42
C SER A 220 4.63 18.83 23.08
N TYR A 221 4.65 17.69 22.40
CA TYR A 221 3.99 17.42 21.12
C TYR A 221 2.67 16.69 21.37
N LEU A 222 1.65 17.45 21.76
CA LEU A 222 0.34 16.90 22.11
C LEU A 222 -0.24 16.02 20.98
N GLY A 223 -0.59 14.77 21.30
CA GLY A 223 -1.12 13.80 20.35
C GLY A 223 -0.07 12.99 19.57
N LEU A 224 1.22 13.12 19.90
CA LEU A 224 2.29 12.31 19.29
C LEU A 224 2.06 10.81 19.55
N GLY A 225 1.72 10.45 20.79
CA GLY A 225 1.49 9.06 21.17
C GLY A 225 0.29 8.42 20.46
N GLU A 226 -0.84 9.11 20.43
CA GLU A 226 -2.03 8.67 19.70
C GLU A 226 -1.74 8.58 18.18
N GLY A 227 -1.08 9.60 17.63
CA GLY A 227 -0.68 9.62 16.22
C GLY A 227 0.27 8.47 15.87
N TYR A 228 1.21 8.13 16.76
CA TYR A 228 2.11 6.99 16.61
C TYR A 228 1.34 5.67 16.53
N GLN A 229 0.39 5.46 17.45
CA GLN A 229 -0.42 4.24 17.47
C GLN A 229 -1.32 4.13 16.23
N GLN A 230 -1.93 5.24 15.81
CA GLN A 230 -2.73 5.30 14.60
C GLN A 230 -1.89 4.91 13.37
N LEU A 231 -0.72 5.55 13.18
CA LEU A 231 0.14 5.25 12.04
C LEU A 231 0.67 3.81 12.07
N HIS A 232 0.96 3.27 13.25
CA HIS A 232 1.36 1.88 13.42
C HIS A 232 0.21 0.90 13.10
N SER A 233 -1.05 1.25 13.37
CA SER A 233 -2.21 0.46 12.93
C SER A 233 -2.32 0.47 11.40
N ILE A 234 -2.25 1.65 10.78
CA ILE A 234 -2.31 1.81 9.32
C ILE A 234 -1.16 1.04 8.64
N TYR A 235 0.04 1.06 9.22
CA TYR A 235 1.19 0.27 8.78
C TYR A 235 0.88 -1.23 8.71
N LYS A 236 0.19 -1.78 9.71
CA LYS A 236 -0.24 -3.19 9.71
C LYS A 236 -1.31 -3.46 8.66
N GLU A 237 -2.23 -2.53 8.44
CA GLU A 237 -3.26 -2.64 7.40
C GLU A 237 -2.71 -2.56 5.98
N LEU A 238 -1.57 -1.87 5.79
CA LEU A 238 -0.84 -1.80 4.52
C LEU A 238 -0.14 -3.12 4.18
N ALA A 239 0.33 -3.86 5.17
CA ALA A 239 1.15 -5.07 5.01
C ALA A 239 0.62 -6.15 4.01
N PRO A 240 -0.70 -6.43 3.91
CA PRO A 240 -1.23 -7.42 2.98
C PRO A 240 -1.16 -6.99 1.50
N PHE A 241 -0.97 -5.70 1.22
CA PHE A 241 -0.93 -5.14 -0.13
C PHE A 241 0.49 -4.96 -0.67
N VAL A 242 1.51 -5.23 0.16
CA VAL A 242 2.92 -5.03 -0.16
C VAL A 242 3.55 -6.37 -0.52
N ASP A 243 4.12 -6.47 -1.72
CA ASP A 243 4.69 -7.72 -2.23
C ASP A 243 5.97 -8.15 -1.49
N THR A 244 6.82 -7.19 -1.11
CA THR A 244 8.03 -7.44 -0.30
C THR A 244 8.08 -6.47 0.85
N ARG A 245 7.96 -6.98 2.08
CA ARG A 245 7.95 -6.18 3.30
C ARG A 245 9.37 -6.03 3.83
N TYR A 246 9.88 -4.82 3.79
CA TYR A 246 11.10 -4.46 4.48
C TYR A 246 10.73 -3.67 5.74
N SER A 247 11.27 -4.08 6.88
CA SER A 247 11.04 -3.40 8.14
C SER A 247 12.29 -3.37 8.99
N TYR A 248 12.34 -2.43 9.92
CA TYR A 248 13.48 -2.24 10.81
C TYR A 248 13.08 -2.17 12.27
N GLU A 249 14.01 -2.62 13.10
CA GLU A 249 14.00 -2.41 14.53
C GLU A 249 15.34 -1.81 14.94
N ILE A 250 15.31 -0.78 15.77
CA ILE A 250 16.51 -0.14 16.27
C ILE A 250 16.75 -0.63 17.71
N ILE A 251 17.97 -1.08 17.98
CA ILE A 251 18.41 -1.59 19.28
C ILE A 251 19.68 -0.87 19.73
N ASP A 252 19.97 -0.96 21.02
CA ASP A 252 21.18 -0.39 21.59
C ASP A 252 22.44 -1.04 20.99
N ILE A 253 23.46 -0.21 20.76
CA ILE A 253 24.80 -0.63 20.37
C ILE A 253 25.73 -0.58 21.58
N SER A 254 26.58 -1.59 21.76
CA SER A 254 27.53 -1.59 22.87
C SER A 254 28.75 -0.69 22.57
N ASN A 255 29.36 -0.12 23.61
CA ASN A 255 30.55 0.73 23.46
C ASN A 255 31.72 0.01 22.77
N GLU A 256 31.87 -1.30 22.98
CA GLU A 256 32.91 -2.10 22.32
C GLU A 256 32.67 -2.22 20.81
N GLU A 257 31.41 -2.32 20.39
CA GLU A 257 31.03 -2.38 18.98
C GLU A 257 31.12 -1.03 18.29
N ILE A 258 30.82 0.07 19.03
CA ILE A 258 31.06 1.44 18.54
C ILE A 258 32.55 1.61 18.24
N GLN A 259 33.43 1.27 19.19
CA GLN A 259 34.88 1.40 19.01
C GLN A 259 35.41 0.55 17.86
N LYS A 260 34.88 -0.68 17.72
CA LYS A 260 35.23 -1.55 16.60
C LYS A 260 34.80 -0.94 15.27
N TRP A 261 33.59 -0.41 15.19
CA TRP A 261 33.06 0.23 14.00
C TRP A 261 33.80 1.52 13.62
N GLU A 262 34.11 2.38 14.59
CA GLU A 262 34.92 3.59 14.38
C GLU A 262 36.31 3.23 13.85
N LYS A 263 36.90 2.16 14.39
CA LYS A 263 38.19 1.65 13.92
C LYS A 263 38.12 1.10 12.50
N GLU A 264 37.10 0.31 12.18
CA GLU A 264 36.87 -0.23 10.83
C GLU A 264 36.58 0.89 9.81
N GLN A 265 35.82 1.93 10.20
CA GLN A 265 35.62 3.12 9.37
C GLN A 265 36.94 3.87 9.13
N ALA A 266 37.74 4.09 10.17
CA ALA A 266 39.02 4.77 10.05
C ALA A 266 39.99 3.97 9.16
N GLU A 267 40.04 2.65 9.30
CA GLU A 267 40.84 1.76 8.46
C GLU A 267 40.39 1.80 6.99
N SER A 268 39.08 1.75 6.73
CA SER A 268 38.52 1.85 5.37
C SER A 268 38.80 3.20 4.70
N LEU A 269 38.75 4.31 5.45
CA LEU A 269 39.07 5.65 4.95
C LEU A 269 40.57 5.82 4.64
N VAL A 270 41.43 5.11 5.36
CA VAL A 270 42.88 5.05 5.09
C VAL A 270 43.19 4.19 3.87
N GLU A 271 42.48 3.07 3.68
CA GLU A 271 42.63 2.19 2.51
C GLU A 271 42.06 2.81 1.22
N HIS A 272 41.05 3.68 1.32
CA HIS A 272 40.39 4.32 0.19
C HIS A 272 40.33 5.85 0.31
N PRO A 273 41.46 6.56 0.14
CA PRO A 273 41.53 8.01 0.28
C PRO A 273 40.70 8.78 -0.77
N GLU A 274 40.28 8.13 -1.85
CA GLU A 274 39.36 8.69 -2.86
C GLU A 274 37.97 9.01 -2.25
N ILE A 275 37.53 8.24 -1.26
CA ILE A 275 36.25 8.46 -0.54
C ILE A 275 36.30 9.78 0.24
N VAL A 276 37.43 10.07 0.88
CA VAL A 276 37.65 11.33 1.61
C VAL A 276 37.64 12.53 0.65
N GLN A 277 38.24 12.38 -0.53
CA GLN A 277 38.23 13.43 -1.56
C GLN A 277 36.82 13.69 -2.11
N MET A 278 36.00 12.64 -2.31
CA MET A 278 34.58 12.77 -2.68
C MET A 278 33.74 13.44 -1.60
N LEU A 279 33.94 13.10 -0.33
CA LEU A 279 33.22 13.72 0.80
C LEU A 279 33.54 15.22 0.92
N ILE A 280 34.81 15.59 0.76
CA ILE A 280 35.26 17.00 0.75
C ILE A 280 34.69 17.76 -0.47
N ALA A 281 34.63 17.11 -1.64
CA ALA A 281 34.06 17.71 -2.84
C ALA A 281 32.55 17.98 -2.71
N ASN A 282 31.80 17.04 -2.12
CA ASN A 282 30.36 17.20 -1.87
C ASN A 282 30.06 18.27 -0.81
N GLN A 283 30.90 18.43 0.21
CA GLN A 283 30.75 19.51 1.19
C GLN A 283 30.96 20.90 0.56
N LYS A 284 31.87 21.04 -0.42
CA LYS A 284 32.11 22.31 -1.14
C LYS A 284 31.02 22.66 -2.15
N GLN A 285 30.18 21.71 -2.58
CA GLN A 285 29.04 21.98 -3.46
C GLN A 285 27.77 22.40 -2.70
N ASN A 286 27.72 22.18 -1.39
CA ASN A 286 26.58 22.50 -0.52
C ASN A 286 26.80 23.75 0.36
N THR A 287 27.86 24.52 0.10
CA THR A 287 28.10 25.89 0.63
C THR A 287 27.97 26.91 -0.49
#